data_AF-A0A2E7TM59-F1
#
_entry.id   AF-A0A2E7TM59-F1
#
_cell.length_a   1.000
_cell.length_b   1.000
_cell.length_c   1.000
_cell.angle_alpha   90.00
_cell.angle_beta   90.00
_cell.angle_gamma   90.00
#
_symmetry.space_group_name_H-M   'P 1'
#
loop_
_entity.id
_entity.type
_entity.pdbx_description
1 polymer ?
#
loop_
_entity_poly.entity_id
_entity_poly.type
_entity_poly.pdbx_seq_one_letter_code
_entity_poly.pdbx_strand_id
1 'polypeptide(L)' 'MTFNINDFQNRFKKRAEAVKNRSMPPVGGDERLAFIKQAEEDYQDYMIISDSEYEIIDGYLVFKYKLDS' A
#
# COMPACT_ATOMS: atom_id res chain seq x y z
N MET A 1 -3.00 18.30 -16.46
CA MET A 1 -2.37 17.01 -16.09
C MET A 1 -3.46 15.96 -16.07
N THR A 2 -3.34 14.93 -16.91
CA THR A 2 -4.31 13.82 -16.97
C THR A 2 -3.97 12.81 -15.87
N PHE A 3 -4.96 12.38 -15.11
CA PHE A 3 -4.78 11.32 -14.11
C PHE A 3 -4.49 9.99 -14.83
N ASN A 4 -3.37 9.35 -14.49
CA ASN A 4 -2.97 8.04 -14.99
C ASN A 4 -3.01 7.03 -13.84
N ILE A 5 -3.83 5.99 -14.00
CA ILE A 5 -4.09 4.99 -12.96
C ILE A 5 -2.86 4.10 -12.74
N ASN A 6 -2.11 3.78 -13.80
CA ASN A 6 -0.88 2.98 -13.68
C ASN A 6 0.19 3.75 -12.91
N ASP A 7 0.35 5.06 -13.17
CA ASP A 7 1.27 5.90 -12.39
C ASP A 7 0.83 6.01 -10.94
N PHE A 8 -0.48 6.06 -10.69
CA PHE A 8 -1.05 6.03 -9.35
C PHE A 8 -0.69 4.73 -8.63
N GLN A 9 -0.97 3.56 -9.19
CA GLN A 9 -0.61 2.27 -8.59
C GLN A 9 0.90 2.11 -8.40
N ASN A 10 1.71 2.57 -9.35
CA ASN A 10 3.17 2.58 -9.24
C ASN A 10 3.66 3.41 -8.04
N ARG A 11 3.00 4.53 -7.70
CA ARG A 11 3.34 5.28 -6.47
C ARG A 11 3.03 4.47 -5.22
N PHE A 12 1.92 3.72 -5.18
CA PHE A 12 1.58 2.87 -4.06
C PHE A 12 2.54 1.68 -3.92
N LYS A 13 2.92 1.05 -5.03
CA LYS A 13 3.96 0.02 -5.04
C LYS A 13 5.28 0.52 -4.44
N LYS A 14 5.74 1.71 -4.86
CA LYS A 14 6.95 2.34 -4.30
C LYS A 14 6.83 2.62 -2.79
N ARG A 15 5.64 2.97 -2.30
CA ARG A 15 5.41 3.17 -0.86
C ARG A 15 5.47 1.85 -0.09
N ALA A 16 4.86 0.78 -0.60
CA ALA A 16 4.98 -0.55 -0.02
C ALA A 16 6.45 -1.00 0.07
N GLU A 17 7.21 -0.86 -1.01
CA GLU A 17 8.65 -1.15 -1.03
C GLU A 17 9.44 -0.29 -0.03
N ALA A 18 9.11 1.00 0.10
CA ALA A 18 9.75 1.88 1.07
C ALA A 18 9.46 1.47 2.51
N VAL A 19 8.23 1.06 2.84
CA VAL A 19 7.87 0.55 4.17
C VAL A 19 8.64 -0.72 4.49
N LYS A 20 8.70 -1.66 3.54
CA LYS A 20 9.43 -2.94 3.70
C LYS A 20 10.93 -2.74 3.91
N ASN A 21 11.50 -1.73 3.25
CA ASN A 21 12.95 -1.45 3.29
C ASN A 21 13.35 -0.44 4.38
N ARG A 22 12.41 0.11 5.15
CA ARG A 22 12.73 1.12 6.18
C ARG A 22 13.51 0.46 7.32
N SER A 23 14.58 1.12 7.77
CA SER A 23 15.30 0.69 8.96
C SER A 23 14.45 0.92 10.21
N MET A 24 14.58 0.01 11.18
CA MET A 24 13.92 0.12 12.48
C MET A 24 14.60 1.23 13.30
N PRO A 25 13.87 2.26 13.79
CA PRO A 25 14.44 3.31 14.61
C PRO A 25 14.98 2.74 15.93
N PRO A 26 15.86 3.42 16.67
CA PRO A 26 16.39 2.91 17.93
C PRO A 26 15.35 3.02 19.07
N VAL A 27 14.26 2.27 18.97
CA VAL A 27 13.15 2.18 19.93
C VAL A 27 13.08 0.79 20.57
N GLY A 28 12.65 0.72 21.83
CA GLY A 28 12.59 -0.51 22.62
C GLY A 28 11.16 -0.82 23.10
N GLY A 29 10.96 -2.03 23.63
CA GLY A 29 9.72 -2.43 24.29
C GLY A 29 8.48 -2.25 23.41
N ASP A 30 7.43 -1.64 23.98
CA ASP A 30 6.12 -1.48 23.35
C ASP A 30 6.15 -0.57 22.11
N GLU A 31 6.99 0.47 22.10
CA GLU A 31 7.14 1.37 20.95
C GLU A 31 7.68 0.63 19.73
N ARG A 32 8.58 -0.34 19.93
CA ARG A 32 9.09 -1.19 18.86
C ARG A 32 7.98 -2.04 18.25
N LEU A 33 7.12 -2.62 19.07
CA LEU A 33 6.00 -3.44 18.60
C LEU A 33 4.98 -2.59 17.83
N ALA A 34 4.66 -1.40 18.34
CA ALA A 34 3.78 -0.45 17.65
C ALA A 34 4.35 -0.05 16.27
N PHE A 35 5.65 0.20 16.17
CA PHE A 35 6.29 0.56 14.91
C PHE A 35 6.26 -0.59 13.88
N ILE A 36 6.42 -1.84 14.33
CA ILE A 36 6.32 -3.02 13.46
C ILE A 36 4.89 -3.16 12.96
N LYS A 37 3.91 -3.15 13.88
CA LYS A 37 2.49 -3.28 13.53
C LYS A 37 2.06 -2.22 12.52
N GLN A 38 2.45 -0.97 12.75
CA GLN A 38 2.18 0.11 11.81
C GLN A 38 2.84 -0.14 10.45
N ALA A 39 4.06 -0.68 10.40
CA ALA A 39 4.71 -1.04 9.14
C ALA A 39 3.93 -2.12 8.38
N GLU A 40 3.40 -3.11 9.09
CA GLU A 40 2.62 -4.19 8.50
C GLU A 40 1.29 -3.68 7.92
N GLU A 41 0.57 -2.85 8.68
CA GLU A 41 -0.66 -2.19 8.24
C GLU A 41 -0.41 -1.28 7.03
N ASP A 42 0.59 -0.40 7.11
CA ASP A 42 0.97 0.49 6.00
C ASP A 42 1.33 -0.31 4.74
N TYR A 43 2.11 -1.38 4.89
CA TYR A 43 2.51 -2.23 3.77
C TYR A 43 1.29 -2.90 3.13
N GLN A 44 0.40 -3.48 3.93
CA GLN A 44 -0.81 -4.13 3.45
C GLN A 44 -1.71 -3.15 2.68
N ASP A 45 -1.96 -1.97 3.22
CA ASP A 45 -2.81 -0.94 2.60
C ASP A 45 -2.24 -0.49 1.25
N TYR A 46 -0.91 -0.28 1.19
CA TYR A 46 -0.27 0.09 -0.06
C TYR A 46 -0.29 -1.04 -1.09
N MET A 47 -0.11 -2.28 -0.65
CA MET A 47 -0.16 -3.44 -1.53
C MET A 47 -1.55 -3.63 -2.12
N ILE A 48 -2.62 -3.50 -1.31
CA ILE A 48 -4.01 -3.63 -1.77
C ILE A 48 -4.27 -2.73 -2.98
N ILE A 49 -3.92 -1.45 -2.89
CA ILE A 49 -4.15 -0.50 -4.00
C ILE A 49 -3.21 -0.78 -5.18
N SER A 50 -1.95 -1.14 -4.90
CA SER A 50 -0.95 -1.38 -5.95
C SER A 50 -1.26 -2.61 -6.80
N ASP A 51 -1.85 -3.64 -6.19
CA ASP A 51 -2.09 -4.95 -6.82
C ASP A 51 -3.54 -5.16 -7.24
N SER A 52 -4.44 -4.24 -6.86
CA SER A 52 -5.83 -4.27 -7.32
C SER A 52 -5.93 -4.18 -8.85
N GLU A 53 -6.81 -4.97 -9.43
CA GLU A 53 -7.32 -4.69 -10.77
C GLU A 53 -8.19 -3.43 -10.73
N TYR A 54 -8.30 -2.71 -11.84
CA TYR A 54 -9.19 -1.55 -11.92
C TYR A 54 -10.04 -1.54 -13.18
N GLU A 55 -11.20 -0.91 -13.08
CA GLU A 55 -12.11 -0.66 -14.19
C GLU A 55 -12.84 0.67 -14.00
N ILE A 56 -13.34 1.23 -15.11
CA ILE A 56 -14.17 2.44 -15.09
C ILE A 56 -15.60 2.04 -15.41
N ILE A 57 -16.50 2.13 -14.42
CA ILE A 57 -17.92 1.80 -14.55
C ILE A 57 -18.73 3.04 -14.22
N ASP A 58 -19.63 3.46 -15.12
CA ASP A 58 -20.53 4.60 -14.94
C ASP A 58 -19.83 5.91 -14.52
N GLY A 59 -18.59 6.11 -14.98
CA GLY A 59 -17.77 7.27 -14.65
C GLY A 59 -17.00 7.17 -13.33
N TYR A 60 -17.06 6.04 -12.63
CA TYR A 60 -16.32 5.77 -11.40
C TYR A 60 -15.13 4.85 -11.65
N LEU A 61 -14.00 5.14 -10.99
CA LEU A 61 -12.88 4.22 -10.91
C LEU A 61 -13.15 3.21 -9.79
N VAL A 62 -13.20 1.93 -10.14
CA VAL A 62 -13.43 0.82 -9.22
C VAL A 62 -12.15 0.01 -9.12
N PHE A 63 -11.66 -0.23 -7.90
CA PHE A 63 -10.56 -1.16 -7.63
C PHE A 63 -11.11 -2.48 -7.12
N LYS A 64 -10.59 -3.59 -7.62
CA LYS A 64 -10.92 -4.96 -7.23
C LYS A 64 -9.65 -5.63 -6.74
N TYR A 65 -9.61 -5.93 -5.45
CA TYR A 65 -8.52 -6.71 -4.86
C TYR A 65 -8.95 -8.16 -4.76
N LYS A 66 -8.13 -9.08 -5.26
CA LYS A 66 -8.39 -10.51 -5.17
C LYS A 66 -7.95 -11.00 -3.79
N LEU A 67 -8.88 -11.53 -3.02
CA LEU A 67 -8.56 -12.23 -1.77
C LEU A 67 -8.16 -13.67 -2.09
N ASP A 68 -7.11 -14.15 -1.44
CA ASP A 68 -6.77 -15.57 -1.46
C ASP A 68 -7.81 -16.34 -0.64
N SER A 69 -8.54 -17.25 -1.30
CA SER A 69 -9.60 -18.07 -0.72
C SER A 69 -9.08 -19.12 0.27
#